data_AF-A0A0L1LLN2-F1
#
_entry.id   AF-A0A0L1LLN2-F1
#
_cell.length_a   1.000
_cell.length_b   1.000
_cell.length_c   1.000
_cell.angle_alpha   90.00
_cell.angle_beta   90.00
_cell.angle_gamma   90.00
#
_symmetry.space_group_name_H-M   'P 1'
#
loop_
_entity.id
_entity.type
_entity.pdbx_description
1 polymer ?
#
loop_
_entity_poly.entity_id
_entity_poly.type
_entity_poly.pdbx_seq_one_letter_code
_entity_poly.pdbx_strand_id
1 'polypeptide(L)'
;MQLITLKIDKPEATNFILGQTHFIKSVEDIHEALVNAVPGIQFGVAFCEASGKCLVRWSGTDTAMIELAQKNAQAIAAGHSFIIFLGDGFYPLNVLNAVKMVPEVCRVFCATANPTEVIVAETEQGRGILGVVDGFCAKDIEGDEDILWRKNLLRQIGYKL
;
A
#
# COMPACT_ATOMS: atom_id res chain seq x y z
N MET A 1 24.93 -8.94 -4.05
CA MET A 1 23.80 -8.09 -3.60
C MET A 1 23.68 -6.92 -4.56
N GLN A 2 22.48 -6.65 -5.07
CA GLN A 2 22.17 -5.54 -5.98
C GLN A 2 21.02 -4.69 -5.41
N LEU A 3 21.12 -3.36 -5.54
CA LEU A 3 20.01 -2.47 -5.23
C LEU A 3 19.24 -2.15 -6.50
N ILE A 4 17.91 -2.23 -6.41
CA ILE A 4 16.97 -2.02 -7.51
C ILE A 4 15.91 -1.03 -7.04
N THR A 5 15.59 -0.08 -7.90
CA THR A 5 14.49 0.85 -7.68
C THR A 5 13.34 0.47 -8.60
N LEU A 6 12.17 0.17 -8.04
CA LEU A 6 10.98 -0.23 -8.78
C LEU A 6 9.88 0.81 -8.63
N LYS A 7 9.38 1.34 -9.74
CA LYS A 7 8.22 2.23 -9.73
C LYS A 7 6.94 1.42 -9.51
N ILE A 8 6.08 1.89 -8.61
CA ILE A 8 4.73 1.37 -8.49
C ILE A 8 3.93 1.84 -9.70
N ASP A 9 3.45 0.89 -10.50
CA ASP A 9 2.64 1.16 -11.68
C ASP A 9 1.15 1.27 -11.29
N LYS A 10 0.61 2.48 -11.37
CA LYS A 10 -0.77 2.79 -11.01
C LYS A 10 -1.23 4.10 -11.67
N PRO A 11 -2.53 4.31 -11.85
CA PRO A 11 -3.06 5.64 -12.15
C PRO A 11 -2.69 6.66 -11.06
N GLU A 12 -2.55 7.93 -11.44
CA GLU A 12 -2.05 8.98 -10.53
C GLU A 12 -2.89 9.09 -9.26
N ALA A 13 -4.22 9.07 -9.36
CA ALA A 13 -5.12 9.25 -8.23
C ALA A 13 -5.29 8.01 -7.33
N THR A 14 -4.88 6.83 -7.79
CA THR A 14 -5.14 5.57 -7.07
C THR A 14 -4.28 5.48 -5.82
N ASN A 15 -4.91 5.23 -4.67
CA ASN A 15 -4.21 5.00 -3.42
C ASN A 15 -3.76 3.55 -3.30
N PHE A 16 -2.63 3.33 -2.64
CA PHE A 16 -2.18 1.99 -2.29
C PHE A 16 -1.52 1.94 -0.90
N ILE A 17 -1.44 0.73 -0.35
CA ILE A 17 -0.75 0.41 0.90
C ILE A 17 0.23 -0.71 0.61
N LEU A 18 1.50 -0.54 0.96
CA LEU A 18 2.55 -1.56 0.83
C LEU A 18 3.04 -1.95 2.22
N GLY A 19 3.12 -3.24 2.50
CA GLY A 19 3.55 -3.74 3.81
C GLY A 19 4.26 -5.09 3.75
N GLN A 20 4.60 -5.59 4.93
CA GLN A 20 5.16 -6.91 5.17
C GLN A 20 4.22 -7.67 6.10
N THR A 21 3.96 -8.93 5.76
CA THR A 21 3.12 -9.83 6.56
C THR A 21 3.79 -11.21 6.67
N HIS A 22 3.13 -12.21 7.21
CA HIS A 22 3.54 -13.61 7.09
C HIS A 22 2.33 -14.52 6.93
N PHE A 23 2.53 -15.81 6.65
CA PHE A 23 1.47 -16.83 6.68
C PHE A 23 0.34 -16.65 5.63
N ILE A 24 -0.18 -17.76 5.12
CA ILE A 24 -1.10 -17.76 3.97
C ILE A 24 -2.46 -17.11 4.29
N LYS A 25 -2.86 -17.14 5.57
CA LYS A 25 -4.10 -16.53 6.06
C LYS A 25 -4.16 -15.00 5.87
N SER A 26 -3.00 -14.34 5.71
CA SER A 26 -2.91 -12.91 5.40
C SER A 26 -3.85 -12.43 4.30
N VAL A 27 -4.06 -13.24 3.26
CA VAL A 27 -4.87 -12.81 2.10
C VAL A 27 -6.33 -12.66 2.48
N GLU A 28 -6.88 -13.64 3.20
CA GLU A 28 -8.28 -13.61 3.64
C GLU A 28 -8.47 -12.59 4.77
N ASP A 29 -7.55 -12.52 5.74
CA ASP A 29 -7.72 -11.63 6.89
C ASP A 29 -7.56 -10.16 6.53
N ILE A 30 -6.67 -9.84 5.59
CA ILE A 30 -6.59 -8.48 5.04
C ILE A 30 -7.86 -8.16 4.25
N HIS A 31 -8.38 -9.10 3.45
CA HIS A 31 -9.64 -8.89 2.73
C HIS A 31 -10.79 -8.61 3.69
N GLU A 32 -10.97 -9.45 4.72
CA GLU A 32 -12.00 -9.31 5.74
C GLU A 32 -11.86 -8.00 6.52
N ALA A 33 -10.64 -7.63 6.90
CA ALA A 33 -10.37 -6.36 7.57
C ALA A 33 -10.80 -5.14 6.73
N LEU A 34 -10.61 -5.19 5.41
CA LEU A 34 -10.99 -4.12 4.50
C LEU A 34 -12.50 -4.01 4.34
N VAL A 35 -13.21 -5.12 4.06
CA VAL A 35 -14.68 -5.11 3.88
C VAL A 35 -15.43 -4.76 5.17
N ASN A 36 -14.87 -5.11 6.34
CA ASN A 36 -15.44 -4.76 7.63
C ASN A 36 -15.19 -3.30 8.03
N ALA A 37 -14.15 -2.65 7.47
CA ALA A 37 -13.81 -1.27 7.79
C ALA A 37 -14.66 -0.24 7.02
N VAL A 38 -14.98 -0.52 5.74
CA VAL A 38 -15.78 0.39 4.90
C VAL A 38 -16.79 -0.41 4.08
N PRO A 39 -18.11 -0.21 4.30
CA PRO A 39 -19.14 -0.86 3.49
C PRO A 39 -18.98 -0.52 2.00
N GLY A 40 -18.97 -1.55 1.14
CA GLY A 40 -18.87 -1.37 -0.32
C GLY A 40 -17.47 -1.00 -0.82
N ILE A 41 -16.42 -1.17 0.00
CA ILE A 41 -15.04 -0.89 -0.41
C ILE A 41 -14.65 -1.64 -1.67
N GLN A 42 -14.00 -0.92 -2.59
CA GLN A 42 -13.39 -1.46 -3.79
C GLN A 42 -11.88 -1.53 -3.61
N PHE A 43 -11.31 -2.72 -3.71
CA PHE A 43 -9.88 -2.92 -3.56
C PHE A 43 -9.38 -4.21 -4.22
N GLY A 44 -8.07 -4.31 -4.36
CA GLY A 44 -7.35 -5.54 -4.66
C GLY A 44 -6.15 -5.66 -3.74
N VAL A 45 -5.91 -6.86 -3.22
CA VAL A 45 -4.74 -7.20 -2.40
C VAL A 45 -3.95 -8.31 -3.08
N ALA A 46 -2.63 -8.20 -3.06
CA ALA A 46 -1.70 -9.25 -3.47
C ALA A 46 -0.63 -9.46 -2.40
N PHE A 47 -0.25 -10.71 -2.19
CA PHE A 47 0.70 -11.20 -1.19
C PHE A 47 1.70 -12.15 -1.83
N CYS A 48 3.00 -11.92 -1.63
CA CYS A 48 4.06 -12.79 -2.12
C CYS A 48 4.31 -13.91 -1.12
N GLU A 49 3.82 -15.12 -1.39
CA GLU A 49 4.17 -16.31 -0.60
C GLU A 49 5.68 -16.56 -0.67
N ALA A 50 6.36 -16.69 0.47
CA ALA A 50 7.84 -16.77 0.51
C ALA A 50 8.40 -18.19 0.61
N SER A 51 7.55 -19.21 0.58
CA SER A 51 7.94 -20.61 0.70
C SER A 51 6.98 -21.53 -0.05
N GLY A 52 7.34 -22.79 -0.23
CA GLY A 52 6.48 -23.76 -0.91
C GLY A 52 6.34 -23.43 -2.39
N LYS A 53 5.13 -23.07 -2.84
CA LYS A 53 4.88 -22.75 -4.26
C LYS A 53 5.37 -21.36 -4.67
N CYS A 54 5.65 -20.48 -3.69
CA CYS A 54 6.13 -19.12 -3.91
C CYS A 54 5.29 -18.31 -4.92
N LEU A 55 3.96 -18.40 -4.80
CA LEU A 55 3.03 -17.71 -5.70
C LEU A 55 2.61 -16.34 -5.16
N VAL A 56 2.29 -15.42 -6.07
CA VAL A 56 1.49 -14.23 -5.72
C VAL A 56 0.07 -14.69 -5.44
N ARG A 57 -0.36 -14.57 -4.19
CA ARG A 57 -1.72 -14.83 -3.73
C ARG A 57 -2.48 -13.53 -3.73
N TRP A 58 -3.79 -13.57 -3.94
CA TRP A 58 -4.57 -12.35 -4.11
C TRP A 58 -6.01 -12.56 -3.70
N SER A 59 -6.67 -11.44 -3.42
CA SER A 59 -8.11 -11.33 -3.18
C SER A 59 -8.54 -9.89 -3.45
N GLY A 60 -9.84 -9.60 -3.46
CA GLY A 60 -10.34 -8.25 -3.62
C GLY A 60 -11.80 -8.20 -4.04
N THR A 61 -12.30 -6.99 -4.21
CA THR A 61 -13.68 -6.68 -4.58
C THR A 61 -13.79 -5.93 -5.90
N ASP A 62 -12.66 -5.48 -6.46
CA ASP A 62 -12.59 -4.81 -7.76
C ASP A 62 -11.52 -5.43 -8.65
N THR A 63 -11.90 -5.82 -9.87
CA THR A 63 -11.02 -6.53 -10.82
C THR A 63 -9.81 -5.70 -11.22
N ALA A 64 -9.98 -4.40 -11.49
CA ALA A 64 -8.87 -3.54 -11.91
C ALA A 64 -7.85 -3.35 -10.77
N MET A 65 -8.33 -3.19 -9.54
CA MET A 65 -7.46 -3.09 -8.36
C MET A 65 -6.73 -4.41 -8.08
N ILE A 66 -7.37 -5.57 -8.29
CA ILE A 66 -6.75 -6.89 -8.18
C ILE A 66 -5.61 -7.04 -9.18
N GLU A 67 -5.84 -6.67 -10.44
CA GLU A 67 -4.82 -6.75 -11.50
C GLU A 67 -3.62 -5.84 -11.19
N LEU A 68 -3.86 -4.61 -10.72
CA LEU A 68 -2.80 -3.71 -10.26
C LEU A 68 -2.00 -4.31 -9.10
N ALA A 69 -2.68 -4.90 -8.11
CA ALA A 69 -2.03 -5.53 -6.97
C ALA A 69 -1.13 -6.68 -7.40
N GLN A 70 -1.64 -7.58 -8.26
CA GLN A 70 -0.88 -8.73 -8.77
C GLN A 70 0.35 -8.28 -9.55
N LYS A 71 0.19 -7.33 -10.48
CA LYS A 71 1.28 -6.82 -11.33
C LYS A 71 2.40 -6.22 -10.50
N ASN A 72 2.07 -5.36 -9.54
CA ASN A 72 3.06 -4.71 -8.69
C ASN A 72 3.71 -5.69 -7.70
N ALA A 73 2.95 -6.61 -7.10
CA ALA A 73 3.52 -7.65 -6.24
C ALA A 73 4.50 -8.55 -7.01
N GLN A 74 4.18 -8.90 -8.26
CA GLN A 74 5.07 -9.67 -9.13
C GLN A 74 6.33 -8.88 -9.51
N ALA A 75 6.22 -7.57 -9.76
CA ALA A 75 7.38 -6.73 -10.04
C ALA A 75 8.31 -6.61 -8.81
N ILE A 76 7.74 -6.38 -7.62
CA ILE A 76 8.47 -6.29 -6.35
C ILE A 76 9.16 -7.63 -6.03
N ALA A 77 8.42 -8.74 -6.14
CA ALA A 77 8.90 -10.11 -5.93
C ALA A 77 9.65 -10.32 -4.60
N ALA A 78 9.36 -9.50 -3.59
CA ALA A 78 9.93 -9.66 -2.25
C ALA A 78 9.03 -10.57 -1.43
N GLY A 79 9.59 -11.68 -0.93
CA GLY A 79 8.86 -12.65 -0.14
C GLY A 79 8.18 -11.99 1.05
N HIS A 80 6.95 -12.41 1.33
CA HIS A 80 6.11 -11.94 2.42
C HIS A 80 5.72 -10.45 2.38
N SER A 81 6.00 -9.75 1.27
CA SER A 81 5.40 -8.44 1.03
C SER A 81 3.93 -8.57 0.64
N PHE A 82 3.15 -7.55 0.94
CA PHE A 82 1.78 -7.40 0.43
C PHE A 82 1.56 -5.99 -0.09
N ILE A 83 0.72 -5.85 -1.11
CA ILE A 83 0.28 -4.56 -1.64
C ILE A 83 -1.23 -4.55 -1.81
N ILE A 84 -1.88 -3.47 -1.38
CA ILE A 84 -3.31 -3.22 -1.50
C ILE A 84 -3.50 -1.99 -2.38
N PHE A 85 -4.33 -2.07 -3.42
CA PHE A 85 -4.82 -0.92 -4.17
C PHE A 85 -6.27 -0.64 -3.80
N LEU A 86 -6.60 0.65 -3.62
CA LEU A 86 -7.94 1.12 -3.26
C LEU A 86 -8.58 1.80 -4.48
N GLY A 87 -9.83 1.46 -4.76
CA GLY A 87 -10.63 2.11 -5.77
C GLY A 87 -10.94 3.57 -5.42
N ASP A 88 -11.46 4.31 -6.40
CA ASP A 88 -11.72 5.74 -6.26
C ASP A 88 -12.69 6.04 -5.10
N GLY A 89 -12.38 7.07 -4.32
CA GLY A 89 -13.16 7.47 -3.15
C GLY A 89 -12.84 6.71 -1.86
N PHE A 90 -11.97 5.69 -1.91
CA PHE A 90 -11.46 5.00 -0.72
C PHE A 90 -10.03 5.42 -0.41
N TYR A 91 -9.78 5.82 0.83
CA TYR A 91 -8.49 6.39 1.25
C TYR A 91 -7.83 5.50 2.30
N PRO A 92 -6.48 5.45 2.34
CA PRO A 92 -5.77 4.65 3.32
C PRO A 92 -6.16 4.95 4.76
N LEU A 93 -6.46 6.21 5.10
CA LEU A 93 -6.89 6.60 6.45
C LEU A 93 -8.16 5.85 6.92
N ASN A 94 -9.01 5.39 5.99
CA ASN A 94 -10.22 4.64 6.33
C ASN A 94 -9.91 3.24 6.87
N VAL A 95 -8.79 2.64 6.44
CA VAL A 95 -8.51 1.21 6.64
C VAL A 95 -7.16 0.91 7.29
N LEU A 96 -6.24 1.88 7.36
CA LEU A 96 -4.86 1.66 7.79
C LEU A 96 -4.78 1.07 9.21
N ASN A 97 -5.68 1.47 10.11
CA ASN A 97 -5.73 0.88 11.45
C ASN A 97 -6.21 -0.57 11.44
N ALA A 98 -7.22 -0.91 10.62
CA ALA A 98 -7.67 -2.29 10.49
C ALA A 98 -6.55 -3.18 9.93
N VAL A 99 -5.85 -2.73 8.89
CA VAL A 99 -4.70 -3.46 8.31
C VAL A 99 -3.58 -3.67 9.33
N LYS A 100 -3.21 -2.64 10.10
CA LYS A 100 -2.17 -2.77 11.15
C LYS A 100 -2.56 -3.73 12.28
N MET A 101 -3.86 -3.97 12.48
CA MET A 101 -4.37 -4.85 13.53
C MET A 101 -4.57 -6.28 13.05
N VAL A 102 -4.40 -6.57 11.75
CA VAL A 102 -4.38 -7.95 11.25
C VAL A 102 -3.19 -8.69 11.88
N PRO A 103 -3.40 -9.84 12.56
CA PRO A 103 -2.35 -10.50 13.34
C PRO A 103 -1.09 -10.87 12.56
N GLU A 104 -1.22 -11.19 11.27
CA GLU A 104 -0.11 -11.55 10.40
C GLU A 104 0.75 -10.34 9.97
N VAL A 105 0.20 -9.12 10.02
CA VAL A 105 0.86 -7.92 9.50
C VAL A 105 2.00 -7.52 10.42
N CYS A 106 3.22 -7.56 9.87
CA CYS A 106 4.45 -7.23 10.58
C CYS A 106 4.71 -5.72 10.58
N ARG A 107 4.50 -5.05 9.43
CA ARG A 107 4.65 -3.59 9.27
C ARG A 107 4.00 -3.08 7.98
N VAL A 108 3.77 -1.78 7.93
CA VAL A 108 3.41 -1.03 6.71
C VAL A 108 4.61 -0.15 6.33
N PHE A 109 5.00 -0.17 5.06
CA PHE A 109 6.07 0.67 4.51
C PHE A 109 5.56 2.07 4.12
N CYS A 110 4.45 2.14 3.39
CA CYS A 110 3.81 3.38 2.99
C CYS A 110 2.32 3.18 2.71
N ALA A 111 1.59 4.30 2.63
CA ALA A 111 0.17 4.36 2.34
C ALA A 111 -0.12 5.71 1.65
N THR A 112 -0.26 5.73 0.32
CA THR A 112 -0.15 6.97 -0.46
C THR A 112 -0.85 6.89 -1.82
N ALA A 113 -1.14 8.05 -2.41
CA ALA A 113 -1.48 8.21 -3.83
C ALA A 113 -0.32 8.79 -4.65
N ASN A 114 0.78 9.20 -4.02
CA ASN A 114 1.89 9.82 -4.74
C ASN A 114 2.59 8.81 -5.66
N PRO A 115 3.32 9.29 -6.69
CA PRO A 115 4.34 8.48 -7.37
C PRO A 115 5.29 7.88 -6.33
N THR A 116 5.51 6.56 -6.41
CA THR A 116 6.32 5.86 -5.42
C THR A 116 7.32 4.91 -6.06
N GLU A 117 8.53 4.92 -5.52
CA GLU A 117 9.57 3.94 -5.83
C GLU A 117 9.84 3.03 -4.63
N VAL A 118 9.94 1.73 -4.85
CA VAL A 118 10.32 0.73 -3.85
C VAL A 118 11.81 0.43 -4.03
N ILE A 119 12.58 0.57 -2.94
CA ILE A 119 14.00 0.25 -2.91
C ILE A 119 14.14 -1.21 -2.47
N VAL A 120 14.59 -2.06 -3.37
CA VAL A 120 14.72 -3.51 -3.18
C VAL A 120 16.20 -3.90 -3.18
N ALA A 121 16.60 -4.73 -2.22
CA ALA A 121 17.88 -5.44 -2.26
C ALA A 121 17.66 -6.87 -2.76
N GLU A 122 18.38 -7.24 -3.82
CA GLU A 122 18.41 -8.60 -4.37
C GLU A 122 19.71 -9.30 -3.99
N THR A 123 19.60 -10.51 -3.45
CA THR A 123 20.71 -11.40 -3.06
C THR A 123 20.56 -12.76 -3.76
N GLU A 124 21.48 -13.68 -3.52
CA GLU A 124 21.36 -15.05 -4.04
C GLU A 124 20.11 -15.79 -3.51
N GLN A 125 19.60 -15.42 -2.32
CA GLN A 125 18.42 -16.05 -1.72
C GLN A 125 17.11 -15.47 -2.27
N GLY A 126 17.08 -14.18 -2.61
CA GLY A 126 15.86 -13.49 -3.00
C GLY A 126 15.91 -11.99 -2.73
N ARG A 127 14.71 -11.38 -2.66
CA ARG A 127 14.51 -9.93 -2.57
C ARG A 127 13.94 -9.49 -1.24
N GLY A 128 14.44 -8.37 -0.73
CA GLY A 128 13.92 -7.69 0.45
C GLY A 128 13.68 -6.21 0.19
N ILE A 129 12.59 -5.66 0.73
CA ILE A 129 12.29 -4.22 0.67
C ILE A 129 13.10 -3.50 1.75
N LEU A 130 13.96 -2.57 1.32
CA LEU A 130 14.76 -1.72 2.21
C LEU A 130 14.02 -0.44 2.60
N GLY A 131 13.17 0.08 1.72
CA GLY A 131 12.43 1.31 1.94
C GLY A 131 11.63 1.75 0.72
N VAL A 132 11.04 2.93 0.82
CA VAL A 132 10.22 3.56 -0.22
C VAL A 132 10.60 5.03 -0.39
N VAL A 133 10.47 5.54 -1.61
CA VAL A 133 10.49 6.96 -1.94
C VAL A 133 9.05 7.35 -2.25
N ASP A 134 8.36 7.94 -1.29
CA ASP A 134 6.95 8.36 -1.39
C ASP A 134 6.88 9.83 -1.80
N GLY A 135 6.57 10.09 -3.08
CA GLY A 135 6.47 11.43 -3.62
C GLY A 135 7.83 12.13 -3.78
N PHE A 136 7.87 13.41 -3.39
CA PHE A 136 8.98 14.31 -3.70
C PHE A 136 9.59 14.90 -2.42
N CYS A 137 10.84 15.37 -2.51
CA CYS A 137 11.49 16.07 -1.41
C CYS A 137 10.73 17.34 -1.02
N ALA A 138 10.63 17.61 0.29
CA ALA A 138 10.16 18.89 0.79
C ALA A 138 11.07 20.01 0.28
N LYS A 139 10.46 21.08 -0.23
CA LYS A 139 11.19 22.22 -0.84
C LYS A 139 11.45 23.34 0.14
N ASP A 140 10.59 23.50 1.14
CA ASP A 140 10.67 24.56 2.15
C ASP A 140 9.81 24.20 3.38
N ILE A 141 9.78 25.08 4.38
CA ILE A 141 8.93 25.04 5.58
C ILE A 141 7.70 25.94 5.37
N GLU A 142 6.52 25.47 5.78
CA GLU A 142 5.27 26.22 5.64
C GLU A 142 5.27 27.56 6.41
N GLY A 143 4.74 28.61 5.78
CA GLY A 143 4.48 29.91 6.43
C GLY A 143 3.07 30.03 7.00
N ASP A 144 2.73 31.18 7.58
CA ASP A 144 1.42 31.42 8.19
C ASP A 144 0.25 31.28 7.20
N GLU A 145 0.44 31.71 5.94
CA GLU A 145 -0.57 31.57 4.88
C GLU A 145 -0.82 30.10 4.50
N ASP A 146 0.23 29.29 4.42
CA ASP A 146 0.14 27.85 4.14
C ASP A 146 -0.56 27.11 5.28
N ILE A 147 -0.26 27.47 6.53
CA ILE A 147 -0.91 26.93 7.73
C ILE A 147 -2.40 27.24 7.70
N LEU A 148 -2.77 28.49 7.38
CA LEU A 148 -4.17 28.90 7.26
C LEU A 148 -4.86 28.11 6.15
N TRP A 149 -4.23 27.98 4.99
CA TRP A 149 -4.75 27.22 3.86
C TRP A 149 -5.02 25.77 4.23
N ARG A 150 -4.05 25.02 4.77
CA ARG A 150 -4.25 23.58 5.08
C ARG A 150 -5.29 23.36 6.18
N LYS A 151 -5.40 24.28 7.14
CA LYS A 151 -6.43 24.24 8.19
C LYS A 151 -7.83 24.50 7.61
N ASN A 152 -7.95 25.40 6.64
CA ASN A 152 -9.20 25.69 5.97
C ASN A 152 -9.62 24.55 5.05
N LEU A 153 -8.69 23.97 4.29
CA LEU A 153 -8.93 22.82 3.45
C LEU A 153 -9.60 21.68 4.24
N LEU A 154 -9.01 21.27 5.38
CA LEU A 154 -9.57 20.18 6.20
C LEU A 154 -10.99 20.44 6.70
N ARG A 155 -11.39 21.69 6.91
CA ARG A 155 -12.78 22.07 7.24
C ARG A 155 -13.69 22.03 6.03
N GLN A 156 -13.21 22.52 4.89
CA GLN A 156 -13.96 22.48 3.62
C GLN A 156 -14.28 21.05 3.18
N ILE A 157 -13.34 20.12 3.37
CA ILE A 157 -13.53 18.68 3.07
C ILE A 157 -14.10 17.88 4.26
N GLY A 158 -14.49 18.54 5.35
CA GLY A 158 -15.29 17.94 6.43
C GLY A 158 -14.54 17.07 7.45
N TYR A 159 -13.20 17.05 7.45
CA TYR A 159 -12.41 16.28 8.42
C TYR A 159 -12.19 17.02 9.75
N LYS A 160 -12.47 18.32 9.81
CA LYS A 160 -12.35 19.15 11.02
C LYS A 160 -13.53 20.12 11.14
N LEU A 161 -13.89 20.43 12.39
CA LEU A 161 -14.86 21.47 12.77
C LEU A 161 -14.08 22.71 13.23
#